data_AF-A0A972DST4-F1
#
_entry.id   AF-A0A972DST4-F1
#
_cell.length_a   1.000
_cell.length_b   1.000
_cell.length_c   1.000
_cell.angle_alpha   90.00
_cell.angle_beta   90.00
_cell.angle_gamma   90.00
#
_symmetry.space_group_name_H-M   'P 1'
#
loop_
_entity.id
_entity.type
_entity.pdbx_description
1 polymer ?
#
loop_
_entity_poly.entity_id
_entity_poly.type
_entity_poly.pdbx_seq_one_letter_code
_entity_poly.pdbx_strand_id
1 'polypeptide(L)' 'MSPLPVVSGRRVVAAFGKLGYVLDRQRGSHLIWRQTGRFPSSASRRYIPV' A
#
# COMPACT_ATOMS: atom_id res chain seq x y z
N MET A 1 1.94 25.89 7.05
CA MET A 1 1.68 24.43 6.91
C MET A 1 2.50 23.91 5.75
N SER A 2 3.16 22.76 5.91
CA SER A 2 3.77 22.04 4.80
C SER A 2 2.65 21.47 3.90
N PRO A 3 2.71 21.61 2.57
CA PRO A 3 1.73 21.02 1.69
C PRO A 3 1.80 19.49 1.77
N LEU A 4 0.65 18.84 1.95
CA LEU A 4 0.58 17.39 1.86
C LEU A 4 0.86 16.94 0.42
N PRO A 5 1.57 15.82 0.22
CA PRO A 5 1.80 15.29 -1.11
C PRO A 5 0.47 14.91 -1.76
N VAL A 6 0.21 15.47 -2.96
CA VAL A 6 -0.92 15.06 -3.77
C VAL A 6 -0.58 13.74 -4.45
N VAL A 7 -1.36 12.69 -4.17
CA VAL A 7 -1.16 11.36 -4.73
C VAL A 7 -2.38 10.98 -5.56
N SER A 8 -2.16 10.51 -6.79
CA SER A 8 -3.26 10.02 -7.63
C SER A 8 -3.70 8.63 -7.18
N GLY A 9 -4.98 8.29 -7.38
CA GLY A 9 -5.50 6.95 -7.09
C GLY A 9 -4.71 5.84 -7.77
N ARG A 10 -4.23 6.08 -9.01
CA ARG A 10 -3.39 5.13 -9.75
C ARG A 10 -2.04 4.87 -9.08
N ARG A 11 -1.40 5.88 -8.48
CA ARG A 11 -0.17 5.70 -7.68
C ARG A 11 -0.43 4.90 -6.42
N VAL A 12 -1.57 5.13 -5.78
CA VAL A 12 -2.00 4.39 -4.57
C VAL A 12 -2.26 2.91 -4.88
N VAL A 13 -2.98 2.62 -5.97
CA VAL A 13 -3.24 1.25 -6.47
C VAL A 13 -1.93 0.48 -6.67
N ALA A 14 -0.95 1.10 -7.35
CA ALA A 14 0.35 0.49 -7.58
C ALA A 14 1.13 0.24 -6.28
N ALA A 15 1.05 1.16 -5.31
CA ALA A 15 1.70 1.01 -4.01
C ALA A 15 1.09 -0.15 -3.19
N PHE A 16 -0.24 -0.28 -3.18
CA PHE A 16 -0.91 -1.38 -2.49
C PHE A 16 -0.49 -2.76 -3.05
N GLY A 17 -0.35 -2.89 -4.37
CA GLY A 17 0.17 -4.11 -4.98
C GLY A 17 1.59 -4.45 -4.53
N LYS A 18 2.48 -3.45 -4.40
CA LYS A 18 3.85 -3.66 -3.88
C LYS A 18 3.88 -4.07 -2.41
N LEU A 19 2.92 -3.62 -1.62
CA LEU A 19 2.77 -3.98 -0.21
C LEU A 19 2.11 -5.35 -0.01
N GLY A 20 1.71 -6.04 -1.09
CA GLY A 20 1.08 -7.36 -1.02
C GLY A 20 -0.43 -7.32 -0.73
N TYR A 21 -1.08 -6.15 -0.91
CA TYR A 21 -2.53 -6.10 -0.91
C TYR A 21 -3.08 -6.63 -2.23
N VAL A 22 -4.16 -7.40 -2.13
CA VAL A 22 -4.90 -7.93 -3.27
C VAL A 22 -6.22 -7.16 -3.37
N LEU A 23 -6.58 -6.72 -4.57
CA LEU A 23 -7.86 -6.05 -4.79
C LEU A 23 -9.00 -7.07 -4.58
N ASP A 24 -9.92 -6.76 -3.68
CA ASP A 24 -11.10 -7.60 -3.43
C ASP A 24 -12.24 -7.25 -4.38
N ARG A 25 -12.66 -5.98 -4.38
CA ARG A 25 -13.75 -5.50 -5.23
C ARG A 25 -13.71 -3.99 -5.41
N GLN A 26 -14.35 -3.54 -6.48
CA GLN A 26 -14.64 -2.13 -6.73
C GLN A 26 -16.16 -1.89 -6.67
N ARG A 27 -16.58 -0.80 -6.04
CA ARG A 27 -17.96 -0.29 -6.09
C ARG A 27 -17.93 1.20 -6.40
N GLY A 28 -18.30 1.58 -7.62
CA GLY A 28 -18.14 2.95 -8.09
C GLY A 28 -16.68 3.39 -8.02
N SER A 29 -16.41 4.51 -7.35
CA SER A 29 -15.06 5.04 -7.15
C SER A 29 -14.28 4.41 -5.98
N HIS A 30 -14.88 3.44 -5.27
CA HIS A 30 -14.28 2.85 -4.08
C HIS A 30 -13.64 1.49 -4.37
N LEU A 31 -12.40 1.29 -3.91
CA LEU A 31 -11.66 0.04 -3.99
C LEU A 31 -11.51 -0.56 -2.59
N ILE A 32 -11.88 -1.83 -2.45
CA ILE A 32 -11.67 -2.60 -1.22
C ILE A 32 -10.51 -3.57 -1.47
N TRP A 33 -9.54 -3.56 -0.56
CA TRP A 33 -8.34 -4.39 -0.63
C TRP A 33 -8.35 -5.41 0.50
N ARG A 34 -7.86 -6.62 0.24
CA ARG A 34 -7.60 -7.66 1.22
C ARG A 34 -6.10 -7.83 1.39
N GLN A 35 -5.66 -7.97 2.63
CA GLN A 35 -4.27 -8.28 2.95
C GLN A 35 -4.18 -9.75 3.34
N THR A 36 -3.65 -10.57 2.45
CA THR A 36 -3.43 -12.00 2.69
C THR A 36 -2.01 -12.20 3.19
N GLY A 37 -1.74 -11.81 4.44
CA GLY A 37 -0.43 -11.96 5.05
C GLY A 37 -0.20 -11.01 6.23
N ARG A 38 0.44 -11.52 7.29
CA ARG A 38 0.88 -10.71 8.43
C ARG A 38 1.92 -9.70 7.92
N PHE A 39 1.79 -8.42 8.25
CA PHE A 39 2.89 -7.47 8.09
C PHE A 39 4.16 -8.11 8.65
N PRO A 40 5.33 -8.05 7.99
CA PRO A 40 6.57 -8.29 8.71
C PRO A 40 6.55 -7.32 9.87
N SER A 41 6.44 -7.84 11.10
CA SER A 41 6.58 -6.99 12.26
C SER A 41 7.94 -6.32 12.12
N SER A 42 7.99 -5.02 12.35
CA SER A 42 9.20 -4.19 12.30
C SER A 42 10.34 -4.69 13.20
N ALA A 43 10.16 -5.80 13.90
CA ALA A 43 11.18 -6.51 14.66
C ALA A 43 12.11 -7.40 13.81
N SER A 44 11.84 -7.61 12.52
CA SER A 44 12.76 -8.40 11.67
C SER A 44 12.98 -7.73 10.32
N ARG A 45 14.14 -7.06 10.20
CA ARG A 45 15.08 -7.05 9.06
C ARG A 45 15.61 -5.65 8.80
N ARG A 46 16.85 -5.47 9.27
CA ARG A 46 17.83 -4.46 8.88
C ARG A 46 17.71 -4.17 7.37
N TYR A 47 17.47 -2.91 7.04
CA TYR A 47 17.66 -2.37 5.70
C TYR A 47 19.04 -1.70 5.69
N ILE A 48 20.02 -2.33 5.06
CA ILE A 48 21.30 -1.73 4.69
C ILE A 48 21.35 -1.77 3.16
N PRO A 49 21.12 -0.66 2.46
CA PRO A 49 21.55 -0.55 1.08
C PRO A 49 23.03 -0.15 1.06
N VAL A 50 23.80 -0.91 0.27
CA VAL A 50 25.21 -0.72 -0.09
C VAL A 50 25.48 0.63 -0.74
#